data_AF-A0A932GHL4-F1
#
_entry.id   AF-A0A932GHL4-F1
#
_cell.length_a   1.000
_cell.length_b   1.000
_cell.length_c   1.000
_cell.angle_alpha   90.00
_cell.angle_beta   90.00
_cell.angle_gamma   90.00
#
_symmetry.space_group_name_H-M   'P 1'
#
loop_
_entity.id
_entity.type
_entity.pdbx_description
1 polymer ?
#
loop_
_entity_poly.entity_id
_entity_poly.type
_entity_poly.pdbx_seq_one_letter_code
_entity_poly.pdbx_strand_id
1 'polypeptide(L)'
;MKRWFDFLTVSLYFLGYVPEFREMIAPKPEISAIVVCFNEEENIRACLESLKWCDEIVVVDSFSTDGTVEICREYTDRVIQRPWAGYRDQKAFAHSQATKDWVFLVDADERVPAALREEIQDALQGLGTRYAAFLVPRLVRYLGRWWWRGGWYPDYDVRVFRRELASWGGSDPHERILISGKARRLKHPLHHFSYRDIADHLERINHFTNVSSGELEAQGRRWSAMDNLCRPPFRFFRSYVWKRGFLEGFPGFFVAATAAIYVFLKYAKLRERELRFDDAQSSTEAHSKSRPEFTEGKERSGGGSG
;
A
#
# COMPACT_ATOMS: atom_id res chain seq x y z
N MET A 1 22.07 -75.42 20.10
CA MET A 1 23.00 -74.34 19.70
C MET A 1 22.23 -73.27 18.91
N LYS A 2 21.35 -72.53 19.59
CA LYS A 2 20.36 -71.62 18.98
C LYS A 2 20.32 -70.29 19.75
N ARG A 3 21.49 -69.69 20.05
CA ARG A 3 21.58 -68.53 20.96
C ARG A 3 22.79 -67.60 20.76
N TRP A 4 23.33 -67.49 19.55
CA TRP A 4 24.54 -66.69 19.27
C TRP A 4 24.46 -65.80 18.01
N PHE A 5 23.27 -65.55 17.46
CA PHE A 5 23.12 -64.73 16.22
C PHE A 5 22.20 -63.51 16.32
N ASP A 6 21.76 -63.12 17.53
CA ASP A 6 20.86 -61.96 17.74
C ASP A 6 21.56 -60.75 18.37
N PHE A 7 22.89 -60.63 18.26
CA PHE A 7 23.63 -59.51 18.89
C PHE A 7 24.26 -58.50 17.92
N LEU A 8 24.08 -58.66 16.61
CA LEU A 8 24.69 -57.78 15.61
C LEU A 8 23.72 -56.84 14.86
N THR A 9 22.41 -56.93 15.10
CA THR A 9 21.42 -56.05 14.43
C THR A 9 20.89 -54.92 15.32
N VAL A 10 21.33 -54.84 16.58
CA VAL A 10 20.89 -53.76 17.51
C VAL A 10 22.02 -52.74 17.82
N SER A 11 23.24 -52.97 17.33
CA SER A 11 24.41 -52.10 17.60
C SER A 11 24.72 -51.10 16.48
N LEU A 12 23.69 -50.54 15.83
CA LEU A 12 23.84 -49.38 14.94
C LEU A 12 22.85 -48.24 15.24
N TYR A 13 22.03 -48.37 16.30
CA TYR A 13 21.10 -47.33 16.73
C TYR A 13 21.68 -46.32 17.74
N PHE A 14 22.97 -46.39 18.06
CA PHE A 14 23.59 -45.56 19.11
C PHE A 14 24.86 -44.80 18.71
N LEU A 15 25.11 -44.61 17.42
CA LEU A 15 26.08 -43.63 16.94
C LEU A 15 25.36 -42.57 16.11
N GLY A 16 25.03 -41.46 16.77
CA GLY A 16 24.39 -40.32 16.13
C GLY A 16 25.26 -39.72 15.04
N TYR A 17 24.91 -39.97 13.79
CA TYR A 17 25.09 -39.07 12.65
C TYR A 17 24.32 -39.64 11.45
N VAL A 18 23.05 -39.23 11.27
CA VAL A 18 22.35 -39.33 9.98
C VAL A 18 21.91 -37.91 9.63
N PRO A 19 22.72 -37.11 8.91
CA PRO A 19 22.36 -35.74 8.55
C PRO A 19 21.32 -35.65 7.43
N GLU A 20 20.78 -36.76 6.91
CA GLU A 20 20.18 -36.77 5.57
C GLU A 20 18.67 -37.05 5.54
N PHE A 21 18.02 -37.41 6.66
CA PHE A 21 16.57 -37.67 6.66
C PHE A 21 15.69 -36.47 7.01
N ARG A 22 16.27 -35.38 7.53
CA ARG A 22 15.50 -34.20 7.96
C ARG A 22 15.14 -33.24 6.83
N GLU A 23 15.78 -33.37 5.66
CA GLU A 23 15.44 -32.59 4.45
C GLU A 23 14.25 -33.16 3.67
N MET A 24 13.84 -34.40 3.93
CA MET A 24 12.88 -35.12 3.06
C MET A 24 11.38 -34.85 3.33
N ILE A 25 11.00 -34.09 4.36
CA ILE A 25 9.57 -33.84 4.66
C ILE A 25 9.34 -32.43 5.26
N ALA A 26 10.07 -31.42 4.83
CA ALA A 26 9.56 -30.06 5.02
C ALA A 26 8.41 -29.87 4.01
N PRO A 27 7.16 -29.62 4.45
CA PRO A 27 6.08 -29.37 3.51
C PRO A 27 6.46 -28.17 2.63
N LYS A 28 6.15 -28.28 1.33
CA LYS A 28 6.32 -27.19 0.37
C LYS A 28 5.65 -25.94 0.99
N PRO A 29 6.36 -24.80 1.09
CA PRO A 29 5.74 -23.58 1.60
C PRO A 29 4.53 -23.23 0.75
N GLU A 30 3.35 -23.16 1.38
CA GLU A 30 2.12 -22.75 0.72
C GLU A 30 1.94 -21.23 0.82
N ILE A 31 1.34 -20.64 -0.22
CA ILE A 31 1.17 -19.19 -0.32
C ILE A 31 -0.25 -18.78 -0.74
N SER A 32 -0.81 -17.82 0.00
CA SER A 32 -2.05 -17.13 -0.33
C SER A 32 -1.72 -15.82 -1.05
N ALA A 33 -2.21 -15.62 -2.27
CA ALA A 33 -2.31 -14.30 -2.86
C ALA A 33 -3.53 -13.57 -2.29
N ILE A 34 -3.33 -12.32 -1.86
CA ILE A 34 -4.42 -11.44 -1.43
C ILE A 34 -4.48 -10.23 -2.37
N VAL A 35 -5.68 -9.95 -2.88
CA VAL A 35 -5.94 -8.85 -3.80
C VAL A 35 -7.10 -8.02 -3.26
N VAL A 36 -6.92 -6.70 -3.21
CA VAL A 36 -8.01 -5.75 -2.93
C VAL A 36 -8.31 -5.00 -4.22
N CYS A 37 -9.58 -4.86 -4.58
CA CYS A 37 -9.98 -4.24 -5.84
C CYS A 37 -11.24 -3.37 -5.71
N PHE A 38 -11.36 -2.41 -6.64
CA PHE A 38 -12.56 -1.61 -6.87
C PHE A 38 -12.56 -1.08 -8.31
N ASN A 39 -13.52 -1.51 -9.13
CA ASN A 39 -13.65 -1.13 -10.53
C ASN A 39 -12.36 -1.30 -11.35
N GLU A 40 -11.89 -2.55 -11.43
CA GLU A 40 -10.63 -2.94 -12.07
C GLU A 40 -10.85 -3.95 -13.20
N GLU A 41 -11.99 -3.90 -13.91
CA GLU A 41 -12.31 -4.89 -14.96
C GLU A 41 -11.24 -4.97 -16.07
N GLU A 42 -10.59 -3.85 -16.39
CA GLU A 42 -9.51 -3.75 -17.38
C GLU A 42 -8.23 -4.48 -16.93
N ASN A 43 -8.02 -4.61 -15.62
CA ASN A 43 -6.76 -5.06 -15.03
C ASN A 43 -6.86 -6.44 -14.37
N ILE A 44 -7.96 -6.69 -13.66
CA ILE A 44 -8.05 -7.76 -12.67
C ILE A 44 -7.82 -9.14 -13.28
N ARG A 45 -8.27 -9.36 -14.53
CA ARG A 45 -8.02 -10.62 -15.25
C ARG A 45 -6.53 -10.94 -15.33
N ALA A 46 -5.74 -10.01 -15.84
CA ALA A 46 -4.32 -10.24 -16.02
C ALA A 46 -3.58 -10.29 -14.66
N CYS A 47 -4.07 -9.61 -13.63
CA CYS A 47 -3.58 -9.75 -12.25
C CYS A 47 -3.70 -11.20 -11.79
N LEU A 48 -4.93 -11.73 -11.83
CA LEU A 48 -5.26 -13.06 -11.32
C LEU A 48 -4.62 -14.18 -12.16
N GLU A 49 -4.50 -14.01 -13.49
CA GLU A 49 -3.70 -14.89 -14.34
C GLU A 49 -2.26 -15.03 -13.84
N SER A 50 -1.63 -13.92 -13.43
CA SER A 50 -0.26 -13.92 -12.92
C SER A 50 -0.11 -14.53 -11.52
N LEU A 51 -1.22 -14.85 -10.85
CA LEU A 51 -1.29 -15.41 -9.50
C LEU A 51 -1.73 -16.88 -9.46
N LYS A 52 -2.07 -17.50 -10.60
CA LYS A 52 -2.49 -18.92 -10.69
C LYS A 52 -1.51 -19.94 -10.12
N TRP A 53 -0.27 -19.54 -9.86
CA TRP A 53 0.75 -20.39 -9.26
C TRP A 53 0.69 -20.43 -7.73
N CYS A 54 -0.06 -19.52 -7.09
CA CYS A 54 -0.30 -19.51 -5.65
C CYS A 54 -1.29 -20.61 -5.27
N ASP A 55 -1.16 -21.16 -4.05
CA ASP A 55 -2.00 -22.26 -3.56
C ASP A 55 -3.40 -21.76 -3.13
N GLU A 56 -3.54 -20.46 -2.92
CA GLU A 56 -4.80 -19.79 -2.62
C GLU A 56 -4.82 -18.38 -3.23
N ILE A 57 -5.98 -17.94 -3.72
CA ILE A 57 -6.23 -16.55 -4.12
C ILE A 57 -7.45 -16.05 -3.34
N VAL A 58 -7.29 -14.98 -2.59
CA VAL A 58 -8.38 -14.27 -1.89
C VAL A 58 -8.55 -12.90 -2.51
N VAL A 59 -9.77 -12.57 -2.91
CA VAL A 59 -10.13 -11.26 -3.44
C VAL A 59 -11.08 -10.56 -2.48
N VAL A 60 -10.75 -9.33 -2.11
CA VAL A 60 -11.64 -8.43 -1.36
C VAL A 60 -12.05 -7.28 -2.27
N ASP A 61 -13.30 -7.28 -2.68
CA ASP A 61 -13.90 -6.30 -3.57
C ASP A 61 -14.65 -5.22 -2.79
N SER A 62 -14.52 -3.96 -3.18
CA SER A 62 -15.21 -2.82 -2.57
C SER A 62 -16.53 -2.45 -3.23
N PHE A 63 -17.34 -3.46 -3.56
CA PHE A 63 -18.59 -3.31 -4.29
C PHE A 63 -18.37 -2.64 -5.65
N SER A 64 -17.50 -3.26 -6.46
CA SER A 64 -17.34 -2.85 -7.86
C SER A 64 -18.70 -2.88 -8.58
N THR A 65 -18.88 -1.92 -9.48
CA THR A 65 -20.09 -1.74 -10.29
C THR A 65 -19.87 -2.11 -11.76
N ASP A 66 -18.64 -2.48 -12.11
CA ASP A 66 -18.23 -2.98 -13.42
C ASP A 66 -18.10 -4.51 -13.41
N GLY A 67 -17.51 -5.12 -14.45
CA GLY A 67 -17.35 -6.57 -14.56
C GLY A 67 -16.28 -7.19 -13.64
N THR A 68 -15.71 -6.44 -12.69
CA THR A 68 -14.59 -6.90 -11.84
C THR A 68 -14.92 -8.18 -11.07
N VAL A 69 -16.09 -8.23 -10.43
CA VAL A 69 -16.45 -9.34 -9.53
C VAL A 69 -16.69 -10.62 -10.31
N GLU A 70 -17.33 -10.51 -11.47
CA GLU A 70 -17.59 -11.62 -12.38
C GLU A 70 -16.28 -12.24 -12.84
N ILE A 71 -15.31 -11.41 -13.25
CA ILE A 71 -13.98 -11.87 -13.63
C ILE A 71 -13.29 -12.56 -12.45
N CYS A 72 -13.31 -11.97 -11.25
CA CYS A 72 -12.68 -12.57 -10.06
C CYS A 72 -13.17 -13.99 -9.77
N ARG A 73 -14.49 -14.22 -9.92
CA ARG A 73 -15.12 -15.52 -9.67
C ARG A 73 -14.67 -16.62 -10.65
N GLU A 74 -14.11 -16.26 -11.80
CA GLU A 74 -13.52 -17.24 -12.72
C GLU A 74 -12.20 -17.85 -12.18
N TYR A 75 -11.56 -17.20 -11.20
CA TYR A 75 -10.24 -17.59 -10.69
C TYR A 75 -10.27 -18.17 -9.28
N THR A 76 -11.26 -17.79 -8.46
CA THR A 76 -11.36 -18.25 -7.08
C THR A 76 -12.79 -18.14 -6.56
N ASP A 77 -13.19 -19.08 -5.70
CA ASP A 77 -14.45 -19.00 -4.95
C ASP A 77 -14.34 -18.03 -3.74
N ARG A 78 -13.13 -17.58 -3.40
CA ARG A 78 -12.86 -16.69 -2.26
C ARG A 78 -12.94 -15.21 -2.62
N VAL A 79 -14.04 -14.80 -3.24
CA VAL A 79 -14.35 -13.40 -3.56
C VAL A 79 -15.29 -12.85 -2.50
N ILE A 80 -14.82 -11.88 -1.71
CA ILE A 80 -15.54 -11.30 -0.58
C ILE A 80 -15.81 -9.83 -0.87
N GLN A 81 -17.07 -9.42 -0.85
CA GLN A 81 -17.43 -8.00 -1.00
C GLN A 81 -17.53 -7.33 0.37
N ARG A 82 -16.88 -6.18 0.51
CA ARG A 82 -16.82 -5.42 1.76
C ARG A 82 -16.80 -3.91 1.50
N PRO A 83 -17.56 -3.08 2.24
CA PRO A 83 -17.52 -1.63 2.04
C PRO A 83 -16.09 -1.09 2.19
N TRP A 84 -15.74 -0.09 1.38
CA TRP A 84 -14.44 0.56 1.49
C TRP A 84 -14.28 1.23 2.86
N ALA A 85 -13.23 0.83 3.58
CA ALA A 85 -12.92 1.32 4.93
C ALA A 85 -11.50 1.91 5.04
N GLY A 86 -10.85 2.16 3.91
CA GLY A 86 -9.45 2.60 3.83
C GLY A 86 -8.51 1.49 3.34
N TYR A 87 -7.34 1.90 2.83
CA TYR A 87 -6.33 0.99 2.26
C TYR A 87 -5.80 0.02 3.31
N ARG A 88 -5.44 0.54 4.49
CA ARG A 88 -4.92 -0.25 5.60
C ARG A 88 -5.93 -1.29 6.04
N ASP A 89 -7.17 -0.88 6.26
CA ASP A 89 -8.22 -1.74 6.80
C ASP A 89 -8.65 -2.80 5.77
N GLN A 90 -8.78 -2.45 4.49
CA GLN A 90 -9.09 -3.42 3.45
C GLN A 90 -7.99 -4.47 3.26
N LYS A 91 -6.72 -4.04 3.22
CA LYS A 91 -5.61 -4.99 3.09
C LYS A 91 -5.42 -5.83 4.36
N ALA A 92 -5.69 -5.27 5.54
CA ALA A 92 -5.71 -6.03 6.80
C ALA A 92 -6.83 -7.05 6.85
N PHE A 93 -8.01 -6.69 6.36
CA PHE A 93 -9.12 -7.63 6.22
C PHE A 93 -8.74 -8.76 5.26
N ALA A 94 -8.26 -8.46 4.05
CA ALA A 94 -7.79 -9.45 3.08
C ALA A 94 -6.71 -10.38 3.66
N HIS A 95 -5.76 -9.82 4.41
CA HIS A 95 -4.76 -10.58 5.15
C HIS A 95 -5.37 -11.57 6.15
N SER A 96 -6.38 -11.15 6.92
CA SER A 96 -7.03 -12.03 7.90
C SER A 96 -7.81 -13.18 7.26
N GLN A 97 -8.14 -13.07 5.97
CA GLN A 97 -8.82 -14.13 5.22
C GLN A 97 -7.83 -15.16 4.65
N ALA A 98 -6.54 -14.86 4.52
CA ALA A 98 -5.55 -15.82 4.02
C ALA A 98 -5.39 -17.02 4.97
N THR A 99 -5.30 -18.23 4.43
CA THR A 99 -5.17 -19.46 5.23
C THR A 99 -3.77 -20.07 5.22
N LYS A 100 -2.95 -19.73 4.22
CA LYS A 100 -1.60 -20.30 4.08
C LYS A 100 -0.58 -19.58 4.98
N ASP A 101 0.57 -20.22 5.15
CA ASP A 101 1.65 -19.70 6.00
C ASP A 101 2.26 -18.41 5.44
N TRP A 102 2.36 -18.34 4.11
CA TRP A 102 2.83 -17.16 3.40
C TRP A 102 1.68 -16.42 2.74
N VAL A 103 1.83 -15.10 2.69
CA VAL A 103 0.88 -14.18 2.06
C VAL A 103 1.63 -13.35 1.04
N PHE A 104 1.07 -13.23 -0.15
CA PHE A 104 1.52 -12.34 -1.21
C PHE A 104 0.46 -11.28 -1.46
N LEU A 105 0.75 -10.05 -1.04
CA LEU A 105 -0.09 -8.89 -1.34
C LEU A 105 0.22 -8.36 -2.75
N VAL A 106 -0.80 -8.34 -3.60
CA VAL A 106 -0.71 -7.82 -4.98
C VAL A 106 -1.91 -6.91 -5.25
N ASP A 107 -1.65 -5.70 -5.73
CA ASP A 107 -2.72 -4.76 -6.09
C ASP A 107 -3.36 -5.20 -7.44
N ALA A 108 -4.63 -4.84 -7.66
CA ALA A 108 -5.40 -5.31 -8.83
C ALA A 108 -4.81 -4.83 -10.18
N ASP A 109 -4.08 -3.71 -10.18
CA ASP A 109 -3.37 -3.13 -11.32
C ASP A 109 -1.89 -3.59 -11.41
N GLU A 110 -1.51 -4.62 -10.65
CA GLU A 110 -0.17 -5.21 -10.66
C GLU A 110 -0.14 -6.59 -11.34
N ARG A 111 1.02 -6.96 -11.90
CA ARG A 111 1.27 -8.27 -12.53
C ARG A 111 2.57 -8.85 -12.02
N VAL A 112 2.59 -10.16 -11.80
CA VAL A 112 3.76 -10.92 -11.37
C VAL A 112 4.46 -11.53 -12.59
N PRO A 113 5.62 -11.02 -13.03
CA PRO A 113 6.36 -11.62 -14.14
C PRO A 113 6.92 -12.98 -13.75
N ALA A 114 7.15 -13.87 -14.74
CA ALA A 114 7.68 -15.21 -14.50
C ALA A 114 8.99 -15.20 -13.67
N ALA A 115 9.89 -14.25 -13.94
CA ALA A 115 11.14 -14.13 -13.19
C ALA A 115 10.94 -13.77 -11.70
N LEU A 116 9.94 -12.95 -11.37
CA LEU A 116 9.59 -12.66 -9.97
C LEU A 116 8.93 -13.87 -9.32
N ARG A 117 8.02 -14.55 -10.02
CA ARG A 117 7.40 -15.79 -9.54
C ARG A 117 8.47 -16.82 -9.16
N GLU A 118 9.40 -17.09 -10.08
CA GLU A 118 10.49 -18.05 -9.87
C GLU A 118 11.38 -17.63 -8.69
N GLU A 119 11.75 -16.35 -8.61
CA GLU A 119 12.52 -15.84 -7.47
C GLU A 119 11.79 -15.98 -6.14
N ILE A 120 10.46 -15.77 -6.10
CA ILE A 120 9.64 -15.98 -4.90
C ILE A 120 9.63 -17.47 -4.54
N GLN A 121 9.34 -18.36 -5.49
CA GLN A 121 9.30 -19.80 -5.25
C GLN A 121 10.65 -20.31 -4.70
N ASP A 122 11.75 -19.88 -5.29
CA ASP A 122 13.11 -20.19 -4.82
C ASP A 122 13.37 -19.64 -3.42
N ALA A 123 12.95 -18.40 -3.13
CA ALA A 123 13.14 -17.76 -1.84
C ALA A 123 12.32 -18.40 -0.71
N LEU A 124 11.17 -19.01 -1.04
CA LEU A 124 10.34 -19.74 -0.10
C LEU A 124 10.92 -21.13 0.19
N GLN A 125 11.37 -21.84 -0.85
CA GLN A 125 11.97 -23.18 -0.72
C GLN A 125 13.35 -23.12 -0.05
N GLY A 126 14.21 -22.23 -0.54
CA GLY A 126 15.55 -22.01 -0.02
C GLY A 126 15.56 -20.89 1.00
N LEU A 127 15.81 -21.20 2.27
CA LEU A 127 15.93 -20.27 3.40
C LEU A 127 14.61 -19.81 4.05
N GLY A 128 13.47 -20.41 3.69
CA GLY A 128 12.12 -20.03 4.14
C GLY A 128 11.92 -19.95 5.66
N THR A 129 12.82 -20.47 6.49
CA THR A 129 12.79 -20.33 7.96
C THR A 129 13.46 -19.07 8.51
N ARG A 130 14.38 -18.45 7.78
CA ARG A 130 15.22 -17.35 8.29
C ARG A 130 14.55 -15.97 8.20
N TYR A 131 13.75 -15.77 7.16
CA TYR A 131 13.15 -14.48 6.85
C TYR A 131 11.65 -14.53 7.12
N ALA A 132 11.14 -13.43 7.68
CA ALA A 132 9.73 -13.22 7.92
C ALA A 132 9.04 -12.53 6.72
N ALA A 133 9.81 -11.87 5.85
CA ALA A 133 9.26 -11.18 4.68
C ALA A 133 10.27 -10.97 3.56
N PHE A 134 9.72 -10.67 2.38
CA PHE A 134 10.45 -10.24 1.20
C PHE A 134 9.93 -8.91 0.67
N LEU A 135 10.88 -8.00 0.42
CA LEU A 135 10.59 -6.73 -0.22
C LEU A 135 10.76 -6.89 -1.73
N VAL A 136 9.74 -6.48 -2.47
CA VAL A 136 9.70 -6.59 -3.94
C VAL A 136 9.78 -5.18 -4.52
N PRO A 137 10.68 -4.92 -5.48
CA PRO A 137 10.71 -3.64 -6.15
C PRO A 137 9.52 -3.53 -7.11
N ARG A 138 8.92 -2.35 -7.23
CA ARG A 138 7.82 -2.10 -8.15
C ARG A 138 8.30 -1.33 -9.38
N LEU A 139 7.92 -1.80 -10.56
CA LEU A 139 8.27 -1.19 -11.84
C LEU A 139 7.01 -0.68 -12.54
N VAL A 140 6.89 0.64 -12.64
CA VAL A 140 5.72 1.31 -13.22
C VAL A 140 5.77 1.25 -14.75
N ARG A 141 4.63 0.90 -15.37
CA ARG A 141 4.36 1.11 -16.79
C ARG A 141 3.59 2.42 -16.95
N TYR A 142 4.13 3.38 -17.68
CA TYR A 142 3.43 4.64 -17.94
C TYR A 142 3.90 5.26 -19.26
N LEU A 143 2.97 5.86 -20.02
CA LEU A 143 3.23 6.43 -21.37
C LEU A 143 3.96 5.46 -22.30
N GLY A 144 3.49 4.20 -22.33
CA GLY A 144 4.00 3.16 -23.23
C GLY A 144 5.42 2.67 -22.91
N ARG A 145 5.95 2.93 -21.71
CA ARG A 145 7.31 2.51 -21.31
C ARG A 145 7.41 2.06 -19.85
N TRP A 146 8.46 1.30 -19.55
CA TRP A 146 8.83 0.87 -18.20
C TRP A 146 9.76 1.89 -17.54
N TRP A 147 9.46 2.28 -16.30
CA TRP A 147 10.13 3.39 -15.62
C TRP A 147 11.27 2.93 -14.71
N TRP A 148 12.47 2.79 -15.28
CA TRP A 148 13.68 2.39 -14.56
C TRP A 148 14.42 3.53 -13.86
N ARG A 149 14.04 4.79 -14.15
CA ARG A 149 14.74 6.02 -13.74
C ARG A 149 13.75 7.10 -13.31
N GLY A 150 14.23 8.31 -13.01
CA GLY A 150 13.37 9.45 -12.66
C GLY A 150 12.88 9.43 -11.20
N GLY A 151 13.36 8.48 -10.39
CA GLY A 151 13.06 8.38 -8.96
C GLY A 151 11.83 7.55 -8.62
N TRP A 152 11.21 6.87 -9.59
CA TRP A 152 10.14 5.91 -9.38
C TRP A 152 10.65 4.47 -9.16
N TYR A 153 11.91 4.19 -9.51
CA TYR A 153 12.53 2.88 -9.36
C TYR A 153 13.95 2.99 -8.76
N PRO A 154 14.38 2.02 -7.93
CA PRO A 154 13.56 0.96 -7.33
C PRO A 154 12.71 1.49 -6.17
N ASP A 155 11.44 1.07 -6.14
CA ASP A 155 10.49 1.36 -5.05
C ASP A 155 10.17 0.04 -4.34
N TYR A 156 10.71 -0.17 -3.14
CA TYR A 156 10.65 -1.44 -2.43
C TYR A 156 9.54 -1.42 -1.37
N ASP A 157 8.58 -2.33 -1.52
CA ASP A 157 7.54 -2.59 -0.52
C ASP A 157 7.59 -4.04 -0.04
N VAL A 158 7.16 -4.27 1.20
CA VAL A 158 6.92 -5.63 1.70
C VAL A 158 5.71 -6.19 0.95
N ARG A 159 5.92 -7.26 0.18
CA ARG A 159 4.86 -7.89 -0.63
C ARG A 159 4.62 -9.34 -0.28
N VAL A 160 5.68 -10.10 0.04
CA VAL A 160 5.57 -11.50 0.47
C VAL A 160 5.97 -11.60 1.93
N PHE A 161 5.15 -12.20 2.78
CA PHE A 161 5.42 -12.25 4.23
C PHE A 161 4.76 -13.44 4.89
N ARG A 162 5.28 -13.85 6.04
CA ARG A 162 4.66 -14.87 6.89
C ARG A 162 3.42 -14.28 7.56
N ARG A 163 2.29 -14.95 7.41
CA ARG A 163 0.97 -14.51 7.88
C ARG A 163 1.00 -14.10 9.36
N GLU A 164 1.49 -15.00 10.22
CA GLU A 164 1.53 -14.80 11.68
C GLU A 164 2.57 -13.78 12.16
N LEU A 165 3.52 -13.36 11.31
CA LEU A 165 4.57 -12.42 11.67
C LEU A 165 4.33 -11.01 11.12
N ALA A 166 3.20 -10.80 10.44
CA ALA A 166 2.85 -9.52 9.83
C ALA A 166 1.66 -8.88 10.56
N SER A 167 1.77 -7.57 10.79
CA SER A 167 0.68 -6.73 11.26
C SER A 167 0.60 -5.44 10.44
N TRP A 168 -0.49 -4.71 10.59
CA TRP A 168 -0.77 -3.51 9.80
C TRP A 168 -0.61 -2.26 10.65
N GLY A 169 0.16 -1.29 10.15
CA GLY A 169 0.38 0.00 10.77
C GLY A 169 0.24 1.16 9.79
N GLY A 170 0.58 2.36 10.24
CA GLY A 170 0.44 3.59 9.46
C GLY A 170 -0.98 4.18 9.47
N SER A 171 -1.13 5.31 8.78
CA SER A 171 -2.39 6.01 8.53
C SER A 171 -2.76 5.85 7.05
N ASP A 172 -4.03 5.83 6.70
CA ASP A 172 -4.42 5.85 5.28
C ASP A 172 -4.01 7.19 4.62
N PRO A 173 -3.41 7.20 3.41
CA PRO A 173 -3.02 6.08 2.53
C PRO A 173 -1.51 5.73 2.61
N HIS A 174 -0.89 5.97 3.76
CA HIS A 174 0.50 5.65 4.10
C HIS A 174 0.59 4.44 5.02
N GLU A 175 -0.21 3.42 4.71
CA GLU A 175 -0.20 2.13 5.39
C GLU A 175 1.14 1.42 5.24
N ARG A 176 1.49 0.61 6.25
CA ARG A 176 2.73 -0.18 6.23
C ARG A 176 2.48 -1.54 6.83
N ILE A 177 3.13 -2.54 6.25
CA ILE A 177 3.22 -3.87 6.84
C ILE A 177 4.37 -3.85 7.85
N LEU A 178 4.04 -4.11 9.11
CA LEU A 178 4.99 -4.27 10.19
C LEU A 178 5.34 -5.76 10.28
N ILE A 179 6.64 -6.08 10.24
CA ILE A 179 7.13 -7.47 10.23
C ILE A 179 7.93 -7.75 11.49
N SER A 180 7.56 -8.82 12.20
CA SER A 180 8.35 -9.37 13.30
C SER A 180 9.38 -10.37 12.75
N GLY A 181 10.57 -9.88 12.40
CA GLY A 181 11.67 -10.71 11.94
C GLY A 181 12.51 -10.05 10.85
N LYS A 182 13.38 -10.84 10.22
CA LYS A 182 14.27 -10.35 9.15
C LYS A 182 13.54 -10.31 7.83
N ALA A 183 13.73 -9.25 7.05
CA ALA A 183 13.25 -9.16 5.69
C ALA A 183 14.41 -9.16 4.69
N ARG A 184 14.17 -9.67 3.48
CA ARG A 184 15.16 -9.71 2.38
C ARG A 184 14.59 -9.05 1.13
N ARG A 185 15.42 -8.33 0.37
CA ARG A 185 15.02 -7.76 -0.93
C ARG A 185 15.11 -8.81 -2.03
N LEU A 186 14.09 -8.86 -2.88
CA LEU A 186 14.11 -9.56 -4.16
C LEU A 186 14.65 -8.62 -5.25
N LYS A 187 15.05 -9.21 -6.38
CA LYS A 187 15.68 -8.53 -7.50
C LYS A 187 14.68 -8.19 -8.60
N HIS A 188 13.79 -9.13 -8.92
CA HIS A 188 12.85 -8.96 -10.02
C HIS A 188 11.66 -8.11 -9.59
N PRO A 189 11.18 -7.19 -10.46
CA PRO A 189 10.13 -6.28 -10.08
C PRO A 189 8.74 -6.85 -10.29
N LEU A 190 7.81 -6.34 -9.48
CA LEU A 190 6.39 -6.40 -9.75
C LEU A 190 6.03 -5.34 -10.79
N HIS A 191 5.31 -5.72 -11.84
CA HIS A 191 4.88 -4.78 -12.88
C HIS A 191 3.62 -4.05 -12.42
N HIS A 192 3.62 -2.72 -12.45
CA HIS A 192 2.52 -1.91 -11.94
C HIS A 192 1.97 -0.99 -13.03
N PHE A 193 0.68 -1.11 -13.32
CA PHE A 193 -0.03 -0.36 -14.36
C PHE A 193 -0.78 0.84 -13.77
N SER A 194 -0.05 1.68 -13.03
CA SER A 194 -0.60 2.70 -12.12
C SER A 194 -1.42 3.81 -12.77
N TYR A 195 -1.23 4.04 -14.06
CA TYR A 195 -1.80 5.18 -14.78
C TYR A 195 -2.30 4.73 -16.15
N ARG A 196 -3.56 5.04 -16.45
CA ARG A 196 -4.15 4.76 -17.76
C ARG A 196 -3.65 5.76 -18.81
N ASP A 197 -3.71 7.05 -18.48
CA ASP A 197 -3.31 8.13 -19.37
C ASP A 197 -2.86 9.39 -18.59
N ILE A 198 -2.76 10.52 -19.29
CA ILE A 198 -2.39 11.81 -18.69
C ILE A 198 -3.53 12.36 -17.82
N ALA A 199 -4.79 12.19 -18.21
CA ALA A 199 -5.93 12.71 -17.47
C ALA A 199 -6.05 12.02 -16.10
N ASP A 200 -5.97 10.68 -16.09
CA ASP A 200 -5.95 9.88 -14.87
C ASP A 200 -4.76 10.26 -13.94
N HIS A 201 -3.58 10.52 -14.51
CA HIS A 201 -2.45 11.02 -13.71
C HIS A 201 -2.75 12.39 -13.08
N LEU A 202 -3.35 13.33 -13.81
CA LEU A 202 -3.69 14.66 -13.27
C LEU A 202 -4.78 14.57 -12.19
N GLU A 203 -5.80 13.73 -12.37
CA GLU A 203 -6.83 13.47 -11.37
C GLU A 203 -6.23 12.89 -10.08
N ARG A 204 -5.34 11.90 -10.21
CA ARG A 204 -4.61 11.33 -9.07
C ARG A 204 -3.76 12.38 -8.37
N ILE A 205 -3.06 13.26 -9.10
CA ILE A 205 -2.33 14.37 -8.50
C ILE A 205 -3.28 15.25 -7.68
N ASN A 206 -4.45 15.59 -8.22
CA ASN A 206 -5.42 16.42 -7.51
C ASN A 206 -5.91 15.74 -6.22
N HIS A 207 -6.25 14.45 -6.30
CA HIS A 207 -6.68 13.65 -5.16
C HIS A 207 -5.58 13.55 -4.08
N PHE A 208 -4.38 13.08 -4.44
CA PHE A 208 -3.29 12.90 -3.48
C PHE A 208 -2.78 14.21 -2.90
N THR A 209 -2.87 15.33 -3.62
CA THR A 209 -2.53 16.64 -3.06
C THR A 209 -3.58 17.13 -2.06
N ASN A 210 -4.86 16.74 -2.19
CA ASN A 210 -5.88 17.01 -1.17
C ASN A 210 -5.60 16.22 0.11
N VAL A 211 -5.27 14.94 -0.02
CA VAL A 211 -4.94 14.06 1.11
C VAL A 211 -3.70 14.58 1.82
N SER A 212 -2.59 14.74 1.08
CA SER A 212 -1.32 15.18 1.66
C SER A 212 -1.35 16.59 2.26
N SER A 213 -2.21 17.50 1.79
CA SER A 213 -2.35 18.81 2.46
C SER A 213 -3.15 18.70 3.76
N GLY A 214 -4.16 17.83 3.83
CA GLY A 214 -4.88 17.54 5.08
C GLY A 214 -3.98 16.86 6.12
N GLU A 215 -3.09 15.97 5.70
CA GLU A 215 -2.10 15.36 6.60
C GLU A 215 -1.12 16.39 7.18
N LEU A 216 -0.66 17.34 6.36
CA LEU A 216 0.22 18.40 6.85
C LEU A 216 -0.49 19.28 7.89
N GLU A 217 -1.75 19.62 7.63
CA GLU A 217 -2.61 20.35 8.58
C GLU A 217 -2.80 19.57 9.89
N ALA A 218 -3.12 18.27 9.80
CA ALA A 218 -3.27 17.39 10.97
C ALA A 218 -1.96 17.24 11.78
N GLN A 219 -0.80 17.37 11.12
CA GLN A 219 0.52 17.42 11.76
C GLN A 219 0.86 18.79 12.35
N GLY A 220 -0.04 19.76 12.29
CA GLY A 220 0.16 21.13 12.77
C GLY A 220 1.16 21.92 11.92
N ARG A 221 1.46 21.48 10.70
CA ARG A 221 2.38 22.19 9.82
C ARG A 221 1.72 23.44 9.25
N ARG A 222 2.42 24.57 9.37
CA ARG A 222 2.01 25.84 8.79
C ARG A 222 2.60 26.05 7.40
N TRP A 223 1.85 26.75 6.55
CA TRP A 223 2.32 27.15 5.24
C TRP A 223 3.47 28.17 5.33
N SER A 224 4.37 28.10 4.35
CA SER A 224 5.41 29.10 4.13
C SER A 224 5.58 29.35 2.63
N ALA A 225 5.80 30.61 2.23
CA ALA A 225 6.09 30.94 0.83
C ALA A 225 7.30 30.17 0.27
N MET A 226 8.29 29.86 1.11
CA MET A 226 9.45 29.05 0.73
C MET A 226 9.07 27.62 0.34
N ASP A 227 8.00 27.06 0.92
CA ASP A 227 7.55 25.71 0.58
C ASP A 227 7.04 25.64 -0.87
N ASN A 228 6.40 26.70 -1.38
CA ASN A 228 5.98 26.78 -2.79
C ASN A 228 7.07 27.28 -3.75
N LEU A 229 8.00 28.13 -3.30
CA LEU A 229 9.03 28.70 -4.17
C LEU A 229 10.24 27.78 -4.36
N CYS A 230 10.70 27.12 -3.31
CA CYS A 230 11.97 26.38 -3.35
C CYS A 230 11.78 24.87 -3.57
N ARG A 231 10.72 24.26 -3.00
CA ARG A 231 10.54 22.80 -3.05
C ARG A 231 10.17 22.26 -4.43
N PRO A 232 9.25 22.89 -5.20
CA PRO A 232 8.90 22.37 -6.53
C PRO A 232 10.07 22.39 -7.52
N PRO A 233 10.86 23.47 -7.68
CA PRO A 233 12.03 23.46 -8.55
C PRO A 233 13.08 22.44 -8.10
N PHE A 234 13.30 22.30 -6.79
CA PHE A 234 14.20 21.26 -6.28
C PHE A 234 13.70 19.85 -6.58
N ARG A 235 12.38 19.60 -6.45
CA ARG A 235 11.77 18.31 -6.81
C ARG A 235 11.96 18.01 -8.30
N PHE A 236 11.73 18.99 -9.17
CA PHE A 236 12.00 18.87 -10.60
C PHE A 236 13.47 18.52 -10.85
N PHE A 237 14.40 19.33 -10.33
CA PHE A 237 15.84 19.14 -10.53
C PHE A 237 16.30 17.75 -10.05
N ARG A 238 15.85 17.33 -8.87
CA ARG A 238 16.15 16.01 -8.33
C ARG A 238 15.63 14.88 -9.22
N SER A 239 14.38 14.93 -9.69
CA SER A 239 13.81 13.88 -10.54
C SER A 239 14.40 13.88 -11.95
N TYR A 240 14.54 15.05 -12.56
CA TYR A 240 14.96 15.19 -13.94
C TYR A 240 16.47 15.00 -14.10
N VAL A 241 17.29 15.71 -13.32
CA VAL A 241 18.75 15.73 -13.46
C VAL A 241 19.40 14.64 -12.60
N TRP A 242 19.23 14.70 -11.28
CA TRP A 242 19.93 13.79 -10.36
C TRP A 242 19.49 12.33 -10.55
N LYS A 243 18.19 12.09 -10.68
CA LYS A 243 17.65 10.75 -10.97
C LYS A 243 17.65 10.40 -12.46
N ARG A 244 18.35 11.18 -13.28
CA ARG A 244 18.57 10.96 -14.72
C ARG A 244 17.26 10.76 -15.50
N GLY A 245 16.19 11.42 -15.08
CA GLY A 245 14.90 11.42 -15.79
C GLY A 245 15.01 11.99 -17.21
N PHE A 246 15.96 12.89 -17.48
CA PHE A 246 16.21 13.42 -18.83
C PHE A 246 16.56 12.34 -19.87
N LEU A 247 17.09 11.17 -19.45
CA LEU A 247 17.37 10.05 -20.34
C LEU A 247 16.09 9.39 -20.88
N GLU A 248 14.93 9.67 -20.29
CA GLU A 248 13.63 9.17 -20.75
C GLU A 248 12.98 10.09 -21.80
N GLY A 249 13.65 11.18 -22.21
CA GLY A 249 13.14 12.14 -23.20
C GLY A 249 11.94 12.95 -22.67
N PHE A 250 10.99 13.26 -23.55
CA PHE A 250 9.80 14.03 -23.18
C PHE A 250 8.98 13.41 -22.03
N PRO A 251 8.71 12.09 -21.99
CA PRO A 251 8.06 11.46 -20.84
C PRO A 251 8.78 11.76 -19.52
N GLY A 252 10.12 11.69 -19.51
CA GLY A 252 10.94 12.01 -18.34
C GLY A 252 10.79 13.44 -17.87
N PHE A 253 10.73 14.38 -18.81
CA PHE A 253 10.42 15.78 -18.52
C PHE A 253 9.02 15.93 -17.94
N PHE A 254 8.02 15.30 -18.56
CA PHE A 254 6.62 15.34 -18.11
C PHE A 254 6.48 14.84 -16.67
N VAL A 255 7.03 13.67 -16.33
CA VAL A 255 7.00 13.13 -14.97
C VAL A 255 7.72 14.02 -13.95
N ALA A 256 8.86 14.62 -14.34
CA ALA A 256 9.55 15.54 -13.46
C ALA A 256 8.74 16.84 -13.24
N ALA A 257 8.09 17.36 -14.27
CA ALA A 257 7.23 18.53 -14.22
C ALA A 257 5.99 18.27 -13.36
N THR A 258 5.29 17.16 -13.57
CA THR A 258 4.12 16.80 -12.77
C THR A 258 4.49 16.51 -11.32
N ALA A 259 5.66 15.94 -11.05
CA ALA A 259 6.16 15.78 -9.67
C ALA A 259 6.40 17.13 -8.98
N ALA A 260 6.85 18.16 -9.71
CA ALA A 260 6.98 19.51 -9.17
C ALA A 260 5.61 20.16 -8.96
N ILE A 261 4.69 20.03 -9.92
CA ILE A 261 3.30 20.51 -9.80
C ILE A 261 2.62 19.87 -8.58
N TYR A 262 2.79 18.56 -8.37
CA TYR A 262 2.29 17.88 -7.18
C TYR A 262 2.79 18.55 -5.89
N VAL A 263 4.09 18.82 -5.77
CA VAL A 263 4.65 19.47 -4.58
C VAL A 263 4.09 20.88 -4.43
N PHE A 264 3.98 21.65 -5.52
CA PHE A 264 3.41 22.98 -5.49
C PHE A 264 1.94 22.95 -5.01
N LEU A 265 1.10 22.11 -5.61
CA LEU A 265 -0.32 21.98 -5.26
C LEU A 265 -0.51 21.49 -3.81
N LYS A 266 0.33 20.57 -3.32
CA LYS A 266 0.31 20.13 -1.93
C LYS A 266 0.44 21.32 -0.95
N TYR A 267 1.38 22.23 -1.17
CA TYR A 267 1.55 23.39 -0.29
C TYR A 267 0.56 24.53 -0.57
N ALA A 268 0.15 24.72 -1.82
CA ALA A 268 -0.89 25.70 -2.15
C ALA A 268 -2.23 25.35 -1.49
N LYS A 269 -2.60 24.07 -1.48
CA LYS A 269 -3.81 23.58 -0.78
C LYS A 269 -3.70 23.65 0.74
N LEU A 270 -2.50 23.51 1.30
CA LEU A 270 -2.29 23.79 2.73
C LEU A 270 -2.58 25.26 3.04
N ARG A 271 -2.11 26.19 2.19
CA ARG A 271 -2.43 27.61 2.36
C ARG A 271 -3.92 27.90 2.23
N GLU A 272 -4.57 27.29 1.24
CA GLU A 272 -6.02 27.43 1.05
C GLU A 272 -6.80 26.99 2.30
N ARG A 273 -6.42 25.87 2.91
CA ARG A 273 -7.03 25.36 4.15
C ARG A 273 -6.88 26.33 5.32
N GLU A 274 -5.69 26.87 5.52
CA GLU A 274 -5.45 27.88 6.57
C GLU A 274 -6.32 29.12 6.37
N LEU A 275 -6.42 29.64 5.15
CA LEU A 275 -7.25 30.82 4.86
C LEU A 275 -8.73 30.55 5.14
N ARG A 276 -9.26 29.38 4.75
CA ARG A 276 -10.65 29.01 5.02
C ARG A 276 -10.92 28.87 6.52
N PHE A 277 -9.94 28.40 7.30
CA PHE A 277 -10.05 28.32 8.75
C PHE A 277 -10.11 29.72 9.39
N ASP A 278 -9.25 30.64 8.96
CA ASP A 278 -9.23 32.03 9.43
C ASP A 278 -10.54 32.77 9.08
N ASP A 279 -11.07 32.56 7.88
CA ASP A 279 -12.37 33.10 7.43
C ASP A 279 -13.55 32.57 8.26
N ALA A 280 -13.52 31.28 8.63
CA ALA A 280 -14.55 30.67 9.46
C ALA A 280 -14.53 31.20 10.90
N GLN A 281 -13.34 31.42 11.47
CA GLN A 281 -13.19 32.00 12.81
C GLN A 281 -13.66 33.46 12.85
N SER A 282 -13.23 34.27 11.88
CA SER A 282 -13.66 35.67 11.78
C SER A 282 -15.17 35.83 11.60
N SER A 283 -15.80 34.94 10.82
CA SER A 283 -17.26 34.89 10.64
C SER A 283 -18.00 34.51 11.94
N THR A 284 -17.44 33.57 12.71
CA THR A 284 -18.01 33.13 14.00
C THR A 284 -17.91 34.21 15.07
N GLU A 285 -16.78 34.92 15.13
CA GLU A 285 -16.60 36.07 16.03
C GLU A 285 -17.49 37.27 15.67
N ALA A 286 -17.69 37.54 14.37
CA ALA A 286 -18.61 38.58 13.93
C ALA A 286 -20.07 38.25 14.33
N HIS A 287 -20.47 36.98 14.22
CA HIS A 287 -21.81 36.55 14.60
C HIS A 287 -22.04 36.60 16.12
N SER A 288 -21.05 36.23 16.94
CA SER A 288 -21.15 36.30 18.41
C SER A 288 -21.23 37.75 18.93
N LYS A 289 -20.51 38.69 18.31
CA LYS A 289 -20.55 40.12 18.64
C LYS A 289 -21.82 40.84 18.17
N SER A 290 -22.57 40.25 17.24
CA SER A 290 -23.81 40.83 16.68
C SER A 290 -25.11 40.41 17.40
N ARG A 291 -25.02 39.51 18.38
CA ARG A 291 -26.19 39.05 19.14
C ARG A 291 -26.52 40.10 20.21
N PRO A 292 -27.68 40.78 20.16
CA PRO A 292 -28.02 41.78 21.18
C PRO A 292 -28.08 41.09 22.55
N GLU A 293 -27.38 41.67 23.54
CA GLU A 293 -27.60 41.33 24.94
C GLU A 293 -29.07 41.64 25.25
N PHE A 294 -29.88 40.59 25.39
CA PHE A 294 -31.20 40.73 26.02
C PHE A 294 -30.93 41.08 27.49
N THR A 295 -30.80 42.37 27.79
CA THR A 295 -30.91 42.86 29.15
C THR A 295 -32.34 42.62 29.59
N GLU A 296 -32.57 41.59 30.40
CA GLU A 296 -33.83 41.39 31.11
C GLU A 296 -34.11 42.65 31.94
N GLY A 297 -35.04 43.47 31.44
CA GLY A 297 -35.60 44.59 32.14
C GLY A 297 -36.29 44.09 33.40
N LYS A 298 -35.65 44.30 34.54
CA LYS A 298 -36.17 44.04 35.88
C LYS A 298 -37.28 45.05 36.17
N GLU A 299 -38.52 44.74 35.80
CA GLU A 299 -39.69 45.52 36.23
C GLU A 299 -39.83 45.43 37.76
N ARG A 300 -39.48 46.53 38.43
CA ARG A 300 -39.76 46.77 39.84
C ARG A 300 -41.15 47.39 39.97
N SER A 301 -42.02 46.66 40.66
CA SER A 301 -43.03 47.10 41.63
C SER A 301 -43.31 48.60 41.79
N GLY A 302 -44.59 48.95 41.68
CA GLY A 302 -45.28 50.04 42.37
C GLY A 302 -46.76 50.01 41.91
N GLY A 303 -47.80 50.06 42.73
CA GLY A 303 -47.99 50.37 44.14
C GLY A 303 -49.40 50.96 44.27
N GLY A 304 -50.16 50.53 45.29
CA GLY A 304 -51.42 51.15 45.76
C GLY A 304 -52.65 50.92 44.88
N SER A 305 -53.89 50.95 45.36
CA SER A 305 -54.50 51.16 46.68
C SER A 305 -56.01 51.27 46.41
N GLY A 306 -56.88 50.74 47.27
CA GLY A 306 -58.32 50.99 47.24
C GLY A 306 -59.17 49.74 47.24
#